data_AF-A0AA36MTI9-F1
#
_entry.id   AF-A0AA36MTI9-F1
#
_cell.length_a   1.000
_cell.length_b   1.000
_cell.length_c   1.000
_cell.angle_alpha   90.00
_cell.angle_beta   90.00
_cell.angle_gamma   90.00
#
_symmetry.space_group_name_H-M   'P 1'
#
loop_
_entity.id
_entity.type
_entity.pdbx_description
1 polymer ?
#
loop_
_entity_poly.entity_id
_entity_poly.type
_entity_poly.pdbx_seq_one_letter_code
_entity_poly.pdbx_strand_id
1 'polypeptide(L)'
;MYEEPSIVDLVKDKSGAELFKEMYRLLPTLSFEDYFKNGVWQNDMMRLDIEVIDAHRREAGAPDPPAMEEVDFPPLPGNSQASSLGGLMRALVPGGTPVVVPPGGSPVAALARAATGMQDPSLMGEATAPAEAKAPGFPAVPLAAAVPKMAAPAPLDMKVIALFVSKWKLDPSKAKAALEKLMPSRRRFVMQNFKHVPMNGSSSEKLQEYIAQCEQTGCWDAATEAAAVPDAGGVKRPLEGSDEGPNKRQNTGAITSKSMAASKAAAKSAA
;
A
#
# COMPACT_ATOMS: atom_id res chain seq x y z
N MET A 1 -21.60 33.70 14.57
CA MET A 1 -20.46 33.50 13.66
C MET A 1 -20.74 32.22 12.92
N TYR A 2 -20.93 32.28 11.60
CA TYR A 2 -21.06 31.07 10.79
C TYR A 2 -19.63 30.62 10.52
N GLU A 3 -19.24 29.47 11.06
CA GLU A 3 -17.98 28.83 10.64
C GLU A 3 -18.19 28.44 9.18
N GLU A 4 -17.40 29.03 8.28
CA GLU A 4 -17.42 28.62 6.89
C GLU A 4 -16.99 27.16 6.81
N PRO A 5 -17.71 26.33 6.03
CA PRO A 5 -17.39 24.91 5.93
C PRO A 5 -15.95 24.75 5.47
N SER A 6 -15.17 24.01 6.25
CA SER A 6 -13.76 23.76 5.94
C SER A 6 -13.64 23.13 4.55
N ILE A 7 -12.62 23.51 3.80
CA ILE A 7 -12.36 22.92 2.48
C ILE A 7 -12.26 21.39 2.58
N VAL A 8 -11.79 20.89 3.72
CA VAL A 8 -11.70 19.46 4.05
C VAL A 8 -13.07 18.78 4.00
N ASP A 9 -14.12 19.45 4.49
CA ASP A 9 -15.49 18.90 4.44
C ASP A 9 -16.04 18.87 3.02
N LEU A 10 -15.70 19.88 2.20
CA LEU A 10 -16.08 19.95 0.79
C LEU A 10 -15.38 18.92 -0.11
N VAL A 11 -14.22 18.38 0.30
CA VAL A 11 -13.46 17.37 -0.48
C VAL A 11 -13.65 15.94 0.00
N LYS A 12 -14.32 15.70 1.12
CA LYS A 12 -14.59 14.33 1.63
C LYS A 12 -15.39 13.47 0.66
N ASP A 13 -16.30 14.09 -0.09
CA ASP A 13 -17.17 13.39 -1.04
C ASP A 13 -16.60 13.36 -2.47
N LYS A 14 -15.58 14.18 -2.74
CA LYS A 14 -14.91 14.24 -4.05
C LYS A 14 -13.89 13.11 -4.20
N SER A 15 -13.66 12.67 -5.43
CA SER A 15 -12.66 11.66 -5.75
C SER A 15 -12.05 11.85 -7.14
N GLY A 16 -10.85 11.31 -7.36
CA GLY A 16 -10.20 11.28 -8.65
C GLY A 16 -9.92 12.68 -9.22
N ALA A 17 -10.37 12.90 -10.45
CA ALA A 17 -10.14 14.14 -11.19
C ALA A 17 -10.77 15.37 -10.53
N GLU A 18 -11.92 15.25 -9.86
CA GLU A 18 -12.56 16.38 -9.16
C GLU A 18 -11.70 16.87 -8.00
N LEU A 19 -11.03 15.95 -7.32
CA LEU A 19 -10.17 16.28 -6.20
C LEU A 19 -8.87 16.92 -6.68
N PHE A 20 -8.35 16.47 -7.83
CA PHE A 20 -7.23 17.15 -8.51
C PHE A 20 -7.58 18.56 -8.96
N LYS A 21 -8.82 18.80 -9.44
CA LYS A 21 -9.26 20.15 -9.83
C LYS A 21 -9.23 21.13 -8.66
N GLU A 22 -9.67 20.72 -7.47
CA GLU A 22 -9.57 21.53 -6.25
C GLU A 22 -8.11 21.84 -5.90
N MET A 23 -7.24 20.85 -5.99
CA MET A 23 -5.82 21.04 -5.69
C MET A 23 -5.15 22.00 -6.68
N TYR A 24 -5.46 21.88 -7.97
CA TYR A 24 -4.93 22.75 -9.03
C TYR A 24 -5.48 24.18 -8.96
N ARG A 25 -6.72 24.36 -8.45
CA ARG A 25 -7.28 25.69 -8.09
C ARG A 25 -6.43 26.41 -7.03
N LEU A 26 -5.85 25.65 -6.09
CA LEU A 26 -4.98 26.20 -5.04
C LEU A 26 -3.54 26.44 -5.55
N LEU A 27 -3.04 25.54 -6.40
CA LEU A 27 -1.67 25.56 -6.94
C LEU A 27 -1.67 25.18 -8.45
N PRO A 28 -1.77 26.17 -9.36
CA PRO A 28 -1.80 25.92 -10.81
C PRO A 28 -0.52 25.31 -11.41
N THR A 29 0.54 25.19 -10.62
CA THR A 29 1.82 24.60 -11.02
C THR A 29 1.88 23.08 -10.86
N LEU A 30 0.84 22.46 -10.30
CA LEU A 30 0.80 21.02 -10.05
C LEU A 30 0.67 20.22 -11.36
N SER A 31 1.45 19.15 -11.47
CA SER A 31 1.30 18.14 -12.51
C SER A 31 0.38 17.01 -12.05
N PHE A 32 -0.47 16.50 -12.94
CA PHE A 32 -1.32 15.35 -12.62
C PHE A 32 -0.50 14.05 -12.49
N GLU A 33 0.68 13.98 -13.09
CA GLU A 33 1.54 12.79 -13.09
C GLU A 33 2.02 12.39 -11.68
N ASP A 34 2.11 13.37 -10.77
CA ASP A 34 2.53 13.14 -9.39
C ASP A 34 1.48 12.35 -8.58
N TYR A 35 0.21 12.51 -8.94
CA TYR A 35 -0.94 11.98 -8.22
C TYR A 35 -1.67 10.86 -8.94
N PHE A 36 -1.53 10.78 -10.27
CA PHE A 36 -2.11 9.73 -11.08
C PHE A 36 -1.06 8.67 -11.45
N LYS A 37 -1.08 7.52 -10.77
CA LYS A 37 -0.10 6.44 -10.96
C LYS A 37 -0.79 5.13 -11.29
N ASN A 38 -0.30 4.42 -12.28
CA ASN A 38 -0.82 3.11 -12.72
C ASN A 38 -2.32 3.13 -13.04
N GLY A 39 -2.81 4.23 -13.63
CA GLY A 39 -4.24 4.36 -13.96
C GLY A 39 -5.14 4.65 -12.75
N VAL A 40 -4.57 4.90 -11.56
CA VAL A 40 -5.32 5.13 -10.31
C VAL A 40 -4.96 6.49 -9.73
N TRP A 41 -5.98 7.23 -9.31
CA TRP A 41 -5.83 8.49 -8.59
C TRP A 41 -5.49 8.24 -7.11
N GLN A 42 -4.44 8.90 -6.61
CA GLN A 42 -4.04 8.84 -5.20
C GLN A 42 -4.87 9.81 -4.34
N ASN A 43 -6.14 9.49 -4.14
CA ASN A 43 -7.11 10.36 -3.43
C ASN A 43 -6.67 10.76 -2.03
N ASP A 44 -6.14 9.83 -1.24
CA ASP A 44 -5.73 10.10 0.14
C ASP A 44 -4.57 11.10 0.21
N MET A 45 -3.62 10.99 -0.73
CA MET A 45 -2.48 11.90 -0.81
C MET A 45 -2.93 13.30 -1.24
N MET A 46 -3.81 13.38 -2.24
CA MET A 46 -4.35 14.67 -2.66
C MET A 46 -5.19 15.36 -1.56
N ARG A 47 -5.97 14.60 -0.76
CA ARG A 47 -6.72 15.15 0.38
C ARG A 47 -5.80 15.76 1.43
N LEU A 48 -4.72 15.05 1.75
CA LEU A 48 -3.71 15.52 2.70
C LEU A 48 -3.03 16.79 2.18
N ASP A 49 -2.64 16.82 0.91
CA ASP A 49 -1.98 18.00 0.33
C ASP A 49 -2.92 19.22 0.29
N ILE A 50 -4.21 19.03 -0.03
CA ILE A 50 -5.22 20.11 0.04
C ILE A 50 -5.29 20.68 1.46
N GLU A 51 -5.34 19.83 2.49
CA GLU A 51 -5.37 20.27 3.89
C GLU A 51 -4.11 21.06 4.27
N VAL A 52 -2.93 20.58 3.88
CA VAL A 52 -1.66 21.25 4.13
C VAL A 52 -1.60 22.61 3.42
N ILE A 53 -2.01 22.68 2.15
CA ILE A 53 -2.02 23.91 1.37
C ILE A 53 -3.01 24.92 1.96
N ASP A 54 -4.22 24.48 2.33
CA ASP A 54 -5.23 25.35 2.94
C ASP A 54 -4.76 25.91 4.29
N ALA A 55 -4.16 25.06 5.14
CA ALA A 55 -3.58 25.49 6.40
C ALA A 55 -2.48 26.55 6.19
N HIS A 56 -1.56 26.33 5.25
CA HIS A 56 -0.51 27.29 4.92
C HIS A 56 -1.07 28.59 4.34
N ARG A 57 -2.13 28.54 3.51
CA ARG A 57 -2.78 29.75 2.97
C ARG A 57 -3.44 30.57 4.08
N ARG A 58 -4.16 29.90 4.99
CA ARG A 58 -4.81 30.55 6.14
C ARG A 58 -3.77 31.17 7.07
N GLU A 59 -2.69 30.46 7.36
CA GLU A 59 -1.58 30.96 8.19
C GLU A 59 -0.85 32.14 7.53
N ALA A 60 -0.66 32.10 6.20
CA ALA A 60 -0.07 33.19 5.45
C ALA A 60 -1.02 34.40 5.24
N GLY A 61 -2.29 34.30 5.65
CA GLY A 61 -3.31 35.32 5.40
C GLY A 61 -3.59 35.54 3.90
N ALA A 62 -3.42 34.50 3.08
CA ALA A 62 -3.71 34.57 1.66
C ALA A 62 -5.23 34.74 1.43
N PRO A 63 -5.65 35.49 0.39
CA PRO A 63 -7.06 35.64 0.06
C PRO A 63 -7.68 34.29 -0.34
N ASP A 64 -9.01 34.21 -0.24
CA ASP A 64 -9.73 32.99 -0.59
C ASP A 64 -9.51 32.60 -2.05
N PRO A 65 -9.38 31.30 -2.34
CA PRO A 65 -9.12 30.82 -3.68
C PRO A 65 -10.32 31.10 -4.61
N PRO A 66 -10.07 31.45 -5.90
CA PRO A 66 -11.12 31.72 -6.89
C PRO A 66 -12.11 30.56 -7.03
N ALA A 67 -13.36 30.83 -7.40
CA ALA A 67 -14.35 29.77 -7.59
C ALA A 67 -13.94 28.81 -8.72
N MET A 68 -14.39 27.55 -8.63
CA MET A 68 -13.95 26.47 -9.52
C MET A 68 -14.27 26.70 -11.01
N GLU A 69 -15.25 27.56 -11.33
CA GLU A 69 -15.69 27.86 -12.70
C GLU A 69 -14.74 28.81 -13.47
N GLU A 70 -13.87 29.54 -12.77
CA GLU A 70 -12.99 30.55 -13.39
C GLU A 70 -11.65 29.97 -13.88
N VAL A 71 -11.30 28.74 -13.45
CA VAL A 71 -10.00 28.13 -13.76
C VAL A 71 -10.10 27.25 -14.99
N ASP A 72 -9.35 27.59 -16.05
CA ASP A 72 -9.18 26.75 -17.23
C ASP A 72 -8.31 25.52 -16.90
N PHE A 73 -8.88 24.33 -17.07
CA PHE A 73 -8.21 23.07 -16.72
C PHE A 73 -7.59 22.38 -17.94
N PRO A 74 -6.32 21.94 -17.87
CA PRO A 74 -5.74 21.10 -18.90
C PRO A 74 -6.46 19.74 -18.98
N PRO A 75 -6.47 19.07 -20.15
CA PRO A 75 -7.14 17.79 -20.33
C PRO A 75 -6.51 16.71 -19.43
N LEU A 76 -7.31 16.17 -18.50
CA LEU A 76 -6.86 15.18 -17.52
C LEU A 76 -6.91 13.75 -18.07
N PRO A 77 -5.92 12.89 -17.75
CA PRO A 77 -5.99 11.47 -18.09
C PRO A 77 -7.15 10.78 -17.35
N GLY A 78 -7.83 9.87 -18.02
CA GLY A 78 -8.89 9.05 -17.40
C GLY A 78 -10.26 9.71 -17.31
N ASN A 79 -10.42 10.98 -17.68
CA ASN A 79 -11.73 11.62 -17.81
C ASN A 79 -12.50 11.23 -19.09
N SER A 80 -12.07 10.18 -19.79
CA SER A 80 -12.91 9.42 -20.73
C SER A 80 -14.00 8.63 -20.00
N GLN A 81 -14.72 9.28 -19.08
CA GLN A 81 -16.16 9.07 -19.11
C GLN A 81 -16.59 9.70 -20.43
N ALA A 82 -16.84 8.92 -21.47
CA ALA A 82 -18.16 8.31 -21.60
C ALA A 82 -19.29 9.30 -21.27
N SER A 83 -19.12 10.57 -21.65
CA SER A 83 -20.20 11.36 -22.25
C SER A 83 -20.63 10.65 -23.54
N SER A 84 -21.19 9.46 -23.34
CA SER A 84 -22.03 8.69 -24.22
C SER A 84 -23.43 9.28 -24.30
N LEU A 85 -23.63 10.51 -23.82
CA LEU A 85 -24.89 11.25 -23.90
C LEU A 85 -25.02 12.12 -25.16
N GLY A 86 -24.39 11.70 -26.26
CA GLY A 86 -24.48 12.39 -27.57
C GLY A 86 -24.49 11.45 -28.78
N GLY A 87 -24.50 10.14 -28.57
CA GLY A 87 -24.63 9.13 -29.64
C GLY A 87 -26.07 8.96 -30.12
N LEU A 88 -26.78 10.05 -30.46
CA LEU A 88 -28.07 9.99 -31.15
C LEU A 88 -27.95 10.13 -32.68
N MET A 89 -26.73 10.27 -33.22
CA MET A 89 -26.48 10.19 -34.66
C MET A 89 -25.98 8.80 -35.05
N ARG A 90 -26.72 7.74 -34.69
CA ARG A 90 -26.58 6.47 -35.42
C ARG A 90 -27.30 6.66 -36.74
N ALA A 91 -26.51 6.95 -37.76
CA ALA A 91 -26.91 7.02 -39.14
C ALA A 91 -27.88 5.88 -39.51
N LEU A 92 -28.99 6.25 -40.16
CA LEU A 92 -29.82 5.33 -40.91
C LEU A 92 -28.95 4.59 -41.93
N VAL A 93 -28.56 3.36 -41.60
CA VAL A 93 -28.18 2.37 -42.60
C VAL A 93 -29.40 1.46 -42.79
N PRO A 94 -30.06 1.49 -43.95
CA PRO A 94 -31.10 0.54 -44.28
C PRO A 94 -30.46 -0.80 -44.68
N GLY A 95 -30.90 -1.89 -44.06
CA GLY A 95 -30.66 -3.25 -44.57
C GLY A 95 -29.63 -4.06 -43.79
N GLY A 96 -30.07 -4.67 -42.69
CA GLY A 96 -29.31 -5.73 -42.01
C GLY A 96 -30.19 -6.40 -40.97
N THR A 97 -30.61 -7.63 -41.25
CA THR A 97 -31.59 -8.42 -40.49
C THR A 97 -31.16 -8.66 -39.02
N PRO A 98 -32.08 -8.54 -38.03
CA PRO A 98 -31.76 -8.80 -36.64
C PRO A 98 -31.66 -10.31 -36.34
N VAL A 99 -30.59 -10.71 -35.65
CA VAL A 99 -30.49 -12.01 -34.99
C VAL A 99 -31.30 -11.94 -33.68
N VAL A 100 -32.36 -12.73 -33.61
CA VAL A 100 -33.18 -12.97 -32.42
C VAL A 100 -32.40 -13.82 -31.43
N VAL A 101 -32.16 -13.31 -30.22
CA VAL A 101 -31.74 -14.10 -29.05
C VAL A 101 -32.89 -14.08 -28.04
N PRO A 102 -33.37 -15.24 -27.56
CA PRO A 102 -34.59 -15.33 -26.76
C PRO A 102 -34.38 -14.88 -25.30
N PRO A 103 -35.44 -14.35 -24.65
CA PRO A 103 -35.45 -14.00 -23.24
C PRO A 103 -35.84 -15.23 -22.38
N GLY A 104 -35.08 -15.53 -21.33
CA GLY A 104 -35.43 -16.62 -20.43
C GLY A 104 -34.65 -16.62 -19.12
N GLY A 105 -35.28 -16.12 -18.06
CA GLY A 105 -35.04 -16.61 -16.70
C GLY A 105 -34.43 -15.62 -15.70
N SER A 106 -35.28 -14.84 -15.03
CA SER A 106 -35.10 -14.55 -13.59
C SER A 106 -35.74 -15.72 -12.80
N PRO A 107 -35.33 -16.01 -11.54
CA PRO A 107 -35.97 -15.33 -10.41
C PRO A 107 -35.16 -15.17 -9.10
N VAL A 108 -35.47 -14.06 -8.39
CA VAL A 108 -35.56 -13.80 -6.93
C VAL A 108 -34.81 -14.64 -5.86
N ALA A 109 -34.23 -13.89 -4.92
CA ALA A 109 -34.29 -13.98 -3.45
C ALA A 109 -34.29 -15.35 -2.74
N ALA A 110 -33.33 -15.52 -1.82
CA ALA A 110 -33.49 -16.39 -0.66
C ALA A 110 -32.83 -15.77 0.59
N LEU A 111 -33.67 -15.10 1.37
CA LEU A 111 -33.50 -14.90 2.81
C LEU A 111 -33.73 -16.27 3.48
N ALA A 112 -32.73 -16.83 4.16
CA ALA A 112 -32.95 -17.94 5.08
C ALA A 112 -31.97 -17.86 6.25
N ARG A 113 -32.49 -17.32 7.34
CA ARG A 113 -31.98 -17.40 8.70
C ARG A 113 -32.33 -18.80 9.24
N ALA A 114 -31.33 -19.56 9.69
CA ALA A 114 -31.53 -20.75 10.50
C ALA A 114 -30.54 -20.75 11.66
N ALA A 115 -31.09 -20.66 12.87
CA ALA A 115 -30.41 -20.87 14.13
C ALA A 115 -30.38 -22.37 14.45
N THR A 116 -29.23 -22.88 14.87
CA THR A 116 -28.97 -24.09 15.68
C THR A 116 -27.46 -24.05 15.90
N GLY A 117 -26.86 -23.96 17.08
CA GLY A 117 -27.10 -24.69 18.33
C GLY A 117 -25.79 -25.40 18.69
N MET A 118 -25.38 -25.33 19.96
CA MET A 118 -24.36 -26.15 20.62
C MET A 118 -22.94 -26.23 20.02
N GLN A 119 -21.96 -25.67 20.74
CA GLN A 119 -20.98 -26.48 21.48
C GLN A 119 -20.13 -25.60 22.41
N ASP A 120 -20.45 -25.73 23.69
CA ASP A 120 -19.57 -25.51 24.83
C ASP A 120 -18.43 -26.55 24.77
N PRO A 121 -17.17 -26.16 25.06
CA PRO A 121 -16.42 -26.97 26.00
C PRO A 121 -15.66 -26.11 27.00
N SER A 122 -16.30 -25.91 28.14
CA SER A 122 -15.66 -25.73 29.43
C SER A 122 -15.06 -27.07 29.90
N LEU A 123 -13.89 -26.97 30.53
CA LEU A 123 -13.29 -27.90 31.50
C LEU A 123 -12.51 -29.13 31.01
N MET A 124 -11.36 -29.29 31.67
CA MET A 124 -10.43 -30.43 31.80
C MET A 124 -9.16 -30.22 30.96
N GLY A 125 -7.98 -29.92 31.51
CA GLY A 125 -7.42 -30.42 32.74
C GLY A 125 -6.74 -31.76 32.47
N GLU A 126 -5.51 -31.76 31.95
CA GLU A 126 -4.61 -32.90 32.15
C GLU A 126 -3.14 -32.45 32.07
N ALA A 127 -2.50 -32.48 33.23
CA ALA A 127 -1.07 -32.47 33.37
C ALA A 127 -0.55 -33.86 33.04
N THR A 128 0.37 -33.97 32.09
CA THR A 128 1.18 -35.18 31.93
C THR A 128 2.60 -34.78 31.54
N ALA A 129 3.48 -34.78 32.55
CA ALA A 129 4.89 -35.09 32.32
C ALA A 129 4.99 -36.52 31.78
N PRO A 130 6.04 -36.84 31.01
CA PRO A 130 6.99 -37.78 31.61
C PRO A 130 8.46 -37.59 31.21
N ALA A 131 9.30 -37.93 32.18
CA ALA A 131 10.45 -38.82 32.08
C ALA A 131 11.62 -38.44 31.14
N GLU A 132 12.62 -37.86 31.81
CA GLU A 132 14.03 -38.24 31.73
C GLU A 132 14.26 -39.74 31.49
N ALA A 133 15.00 -40.08 30.42
CA ALA A 133 15.62 -41.39 30.24
C ALA A 133 17.04 -41.22 29.69
N LYS A 134 17.99 -41.74 30.46
CA LYS A 134 19.44 -41.74 30.27
C LYS A 134 19.90 -43.10 29.71
N ALA A 135 21.04 -43.06 29.00
CA ALA A 135 22.04 -44.13 28.74
C ALA A 135 22.16 -44.64 27.28
N PRO A 136 23.20 -45.44 26.93
CA PRO A 136 24.54 -44.99 26.53
C PRO A 136 24.93 -45.44 25.10
N GLY A 137 26.04 -44.90 24.59
CA GLY A 137 26.41 -44.93 23.16
C GLY A 137 26.94 -46.23 22.55
N PHE A 138 27.14 -46.18 21.23
CA PHE A 138 28.00 -47.04 20.41
C PHE A 138 28.52 -46.25 19.17
N PRO A 139 29.58 -46.72 18.48
CA PRO A 139 30.62 -45.85 17.92
C PRO A 139 30.58 -45.67 16.38
N ALA A 140 31.24 -44.59 15.96
CA ALA A 140 32.15 -44.45 14.81
C ALA A 140 31.73 -44.89 13.37
N VAL A 141 31.49 -43.85 12.54
CA VAL A 141 31.85 -43.61 11.09
C VAL A 141 31.46 -44.63 9.99
N PRO A 142 30.99 -44.18 8.79
CA PRO A 142 31.86 -43.41 7.87
C PRO A 142 31.25 -42.24 7.05
N LEU A 143 32.17 -41.34 6.75
CA LEU A 143 32.33 -40.42 5.61
C LEU A 143 31.56 -40.79 4.31
N ALA A 144 30.56 -39.99 3.89
CA ALA A 144 30.19 -39.79 2.48
C ALA A 144 29.12 -38.68 2.29
N ALA A 145 29.36 -37.82 1.30
CA ALA A 145 28.45 -36.84 0.68
C ALA A 145 27.90 -35.71 1.57
N ALA A 146 28.57 -34.55 1.49
CA ALA A 146 28.07 -33.27 1.97
C ALA A 146 26.80 -32.86 1.19
N VAL A 147 25.64 -33.30 1.68
CA VAL A 147 24.35 -32.68 1.34
C VAL A 147 24.37 -31.28 1.99
N PRO A 148 24.09 -30.19 1.25
CA PRO A 148 24.01 -28.87 1.85
C PRO A 148 22.92 -28.92 2.92
N LYS A 149 23.35 -28.76 4.18
CA LYS A 149 22.51 -28.59 5.35
C LYS A 149 21.63 -27.37 5.09
N MET A 150 20.45 -27.59 4.51
CA MET A 150 19.45 -26.54 4.34
C MET A 150 19.20 -25.95 5.72
N ALA A 151 19.63 -24.70 5.88
CA ALA A 151 19.50 -23.96 7.11
C ALA A 151 18.04 -24.04 7.56
N ALA A 152 17.81 -24.62 8.74
CA ALA A 152 16.49 -24.64 9.33
C ALA A 152 15.92 -23.21 9.32
N PRO A 153 14.68 -23.01 8.84
CA PRO A 153 14.09 -21.68 8.75
C PRO A 153 14.11 -21.05 10.13
N ALA A 154 14.74 -19.88 10.23
CA ALA A 154 15.04 -19.25 11.50
C ALA A 154 13.75 -19.05 12.32
N PRO A 155 13.74 -19.38 13.64
CA PRO A 155 12.58 -19.27 14.52
C PRO A 155 12.05 -17.84 14.71
N LEU A 156 12.73 -16.84 14.15
CA LEU A 156 12.31 -15.45 14.17
C LEU A 156 11.00 -15.22 13.42
N ASP A 157 10.72 -15.97 12.34
CA ASP A 157 9.52 -15.74 11.52
C ASP A 157 8.21 -15.89 12.30
N MET A 158 8.13 -16.83 13.25
CA MET A 158 6.89 -17.10 13.98
C MET A 158 6.44 -15.93 14.86
N LYS A 159 7.39 -15.25 15.50
CA LYS A 159 7.08 -14.07 16.32
C LYS A 159 6.61 -12.91 15.46
N VAL A 160 7.23 -12.69 14.31
CA VAL A 160 6.83 -11.63 13.38
C VAL A 160 5.44 -11.92 12.80
N ILE A 161 5.12 -13.18 12.48
CA ILE A 161 3.78 -13.59 12.04
C ILE A 161 2.75 -13.29 13.14
N ALA A 162 3.02 -13.66 14.40
CA ALA A 162 2.10 -13.36 15.51
C ALA A 162 1.85 -11.86 15.69
N LEU A 163 2.90 -11.03 15.58
CA LEU A 163 2.78 -9.57 15.63
C LEU A 163 1.96 -9.02 14.45
N PHE A 164 2.18 -9.54 13.25
CA PHE A 164 1.44 -9.15 12.06
C PHE A 164 -0.06 -9.50 12.17
N VAL A 165 -0.37 -10.72 12.62
CA VAL A 165 -1.74 -11.18 12.86
C VAL A 165 -2.44 -10.29 13.90
N SER A 166 -1.76 -9.96 15.00
CA SER A 166 -2.29 -9.08 16.04
C SER A 166 -2.51 -7.64 15.54
N LYS A 167 -1.56 -7.10 14.76
CA LYS A 167 -1.62 -5.74 14.19
C LYS A 167 -2.82 -5.56 13.27
N TRP A 168 -3.11 -6.54 12.42
CA TRP A 168 -4.18 -6.46 11.42
C TRP A 168 -5.47 -7.17 11.83
N LYS A 169 -5.54 -7.65 13.08
CA LYS A 169 -6.68 -8.41 13.62
C LYS A 169 -7.09 -9.58 12.72
N LEU A 170 -6.09 -10.29 12.22
CA LEU A 170 -6.28 -11.48 11.39
C LEU A 170 -6.62 -12.68 12.27
N ASP A 171 -7.29 -13.67 11.70
CA ASP A 171 -7.45 -14.97 12.36
C ASP A 171 -6.08 -15.70 12.37
N PRO A 172 -5.54 -16.07 13.55
CA PRO A 172 -4.21 -16.65 13.66
C PRO A 172 -4.07 -17.98 12.94
N SER A 173 -5.12 -18.80 12.93
CA SER A 173 -5.11 -20.11 12.29
C SER A 173 -5.10 -19.97 10.77
N LYS A 174 -6.00 -19.15 10.20
CA LYS A 174 -6.07 -18.92 8.75
C LYS A 174 -4.86 -18.17 8.21
N ALA A 175 -4.41 -17.11 8.89
CA ALA A 175 -3.28 -16.31 8.43
C ALA A 175 -1.97 -17.10 8.47
N LYS A 176 -1.75 -17.91 9.53
CA LYS A 176 -0.59 -18.79 9.61
C LYS A 176 -0.61 -19.84 8.50
N ALA A 177 -1.75 -20.51 8.27
CA ALA A 177 -1.87 -21.50 7.21
C ALA A 177 -1.68 -20.92 5.80
N ALA A 178 -2.10 -19.67 5.56
CA ALA A 178 -1.89 -18.98 4.29
C ALA A 178 -0.42 -18.57 4.11
N LEU A 179 0.23 -18.04 5.16
CA LEU A 179 1.62 -17.62 5.10
C LEU A 179 2.57 -18.82 5.01
N GLU A 180 2.34 -19.92 5.73
CA GLU A 180 3.21 -21.11 5.69
C GLU A 180 3.27 -21.80 4.32
N LYS A 181 2.25 -21.61 3.47
CA LYS A 181 2.28 -22.08 2.07
C LYS A 181 3.24 -21.27 1.19
N LEU A 182 3.60 -20.06 1.61
CA LEU A 182 4.46 -19.15 0.86
C LEU A 182 5.93 -19.33 1.26
N MET A 183 6.84 -19.13 0.30
CA MET A 183 8.28 -19.08 0.58
C MET A 183 8.60 -17.96 1.60
N PRO A 184 9.65 -18.12 2.44
CA PRO A 184 10.02 -17.13 3.45
C PRO A 184 10.17 -15.70 2.90
N SER A 185 10.76 -15.53 1.71
CA SER A 185 10.91 -14.23 1.06
C SER A 185 9.55 -13.59 0.73
N ARG A 186 8.62 -14.38 0.18
CA ARG A 186 7.26 -13.95 -0.16
C ARG A 186 6.46 -13.57 1.08
N ARG A 187 6.60 -14.34 2.17
CA ARG A 187 5.98 -13.99 3.47
C ARG A 187 6.39 -12.61 3.95
N ARG A 188 7.69 -12.30 3.93
CA ARG A 188 8.22 -10.99 4.35
C ARG A 188 7.64 -9.86 3.50
N PHE A 189 7.58 -10.05 2.18
CA PHE A 189 7.01 -9.08 1.26
C PHE A 189 5.54 -8.77 1.59
N VAL A 190 4.72 -9.82 1.76
CA VAL A 190 3.31 -9.66 2.13
C VAL A 190 3.17 -8.92 3.46
N MET A 191 3.96 -9.30 4.47
CA MET A 191 3.89 -8.68 5.80
C MET A 191 4.30 -7.20 5.82
N GLN A 192 5.14 -6.77 4.88
CA GLN A 192 5.58 -5.39 4.74
C GLN A 192 4.60 -4.51 3.94
N ASN A 193 4.02 -5.06 2.87
CA ASN A 193 3.21 -4.30 1.91
C ASN A 193 1.71 -4.36 2.18
N PHE A 194 1.24 -5.33 2.98
CA PHE A 194 -0.16 -5.42 3.36
C PHE A 194 -0.54 -4.28 4.31
N LYS A 195 -1.41 -3.38 3.84
CA LYS A 195 -1.86 -2.17 4.57
C LYS A 195 -3.37 -2.08 4.80
N HIS A 196 -4.10 -3.20 4.71
CA HIS A 196 -5.57 -3.14 4.74
C HIS A 196 -6.13 -2.85 6.13
N VAL A 197 -6.90 -1.76 6.25
CA VAL A 197 -7.66 -1.43 7.47
C VAL A 197 -9.05 -2.06 7.36
N PRO A 198 -9.49 -2.88 8.34
CA PRO A 198 -10.80 -3.51 8.29
C PRO A 198 -11.89 -2.44 8.39
N MET A 199 -12.49 -2.08 7.27
CA MET A 199 -13.59 -1.12 7.27
C MET A 199 -14.97 -1.76 7.33
N ASN A 200 -15.16 -3.03 6.91
CA ASN A 200 -16.40 -3.83 7.10
C ASN A 200 -16.27 -5.26 6.50
N GLY A 201 -15.32 -6.08 6.96
CA GLY A 201 -15.15 -7.45 6.45
C GLY A 201 -14.10 -8.25 7.20
N SER A 202 -13.99 -9.55 6.91
CA SER A 202 -12.95 -10.37 7.54
C SER A 202 -11.58 -10.01 6.96
N SER A 203 -10.69 -9.44 7.78
CA SER A 203 -9.31 -9.11 7.36
C SER A 203 -8.58 -10.32 6.75
N SER A 204 -8.97 -11.54 7.14
CA SER A 204 -8.39 -12.79 6.64
C SER A 204 -8.68 -13.04 5.16
N GLU A 205 -9.88 -12.73 4.67
CA GLU A 205 -10.22 -12.88 3.25
C GLU A 205 -9.43 -11.89 2.41
N LYS A 206 -9.29 -10.64 2.89
CA LYS A 206 -8.48 -9.61 2.22
C LYS A 206 -7.00 -9.97 2.13
N LEU A 207 -6.45 -10.63 3.15
CA LEU A 207 -5.09 -11.17 3.07
C LEU A 207 -4.97 -12.25 1.98
N GLN A 208 -5.95 -13.15 1.87
CA GLN A 208 -5.96 -14.20 0.84
C GLN A 208 -6.11 -13.61 -0.57
N GLU A 209 -7.02 -12.66 -0.76
CA GLU A 209 -7.17 -11.91 -2.02
C GLU A 209 -5.87 -11.20 -2.40
N TYR A 210 -5.20 -10.57 -1.43
CA TYR A 210 -3.92 -9.89 -1.68
C TYR A 210 -2.80 -10.86 -2.07
N ILE A 211 -2.72 -12.02 -1.42
CA ILE A 211 -1.76 -13.08 -1.78
C ILE A 211 -2.06 -13.58 -3.21
N ALA A 212 -3.33 -13.83 -3.55
CA ALA A 212 -3.73 -14.25 -4.90
C ALA A 212 -3.41 -13.16 -5.95
N GLN A 213 -3.60 -11.89 -5.62
CA GLN A 213 -3.23 -10.77 -6.49
C GLN A 213 -1.71 -10.71 -6.70
N CYS A 214 -0.91 -10.96 -5.66
CA CYS A 214 0.54 -11.03 -5.77
C CYS A 214 0.99 -12.24 -6.61
N GLU A 215 0.32 -13.40 -6.48
CA GLU A 215 0.53 -14.57 -7.33
C GLU A 215 0.26 -14.25 -8.80
N GLN A 216 -0.84 -13.58 -9.09
CA GLN A 216 -1.26 -13.27 -10.44
C GLN A 216 -0.40 -12.18 -11.11
N THR A 217 0.08 -11.21 -10.33
CA THR A 217 0.90 -10.10 -10.84
C THR A 217 2.40 -10.39 -10.82
N GLY A 218 2.86 -11.41 -10.09
CA GLY A 218 4.28 -11.72 -9.94
C GLY A 218 5.08 -10.63 -9.24
N CYS A 219 4.43 -9.70 -8.52
CA CYS A 219 5.06 -8.50 -7.97
C CYS A 219 6.12 -8.78 -6.88
N TRP A 220 6.15 -10.00 -6.34
CA TRP A 220 7.13 -10.45 -5.35
C TRP A 220 8.41 -11.08 -5.93
N ASP A 221 8.45 -11.45 -7.21
CA ASP A 221 9.67 -12.04 -7.79
C ASP A 221 10.72 -10.94 -8.05
N ALA A 222 10.28 -9.72 -8.40
CA ALA A 222 11.15 -8.54 -8.50
C ALA A 222 11.86 -8.20 -7.17
N ALA A 223 11.17 -8.37 -6.04
CA ALA A 223 11.76 -8.17 -4.71
C ALA A 223 12.74 -9.29 -4.33
N THR A 224 12.51 -10.51 -4.83
CA THR A 224 13.38 -11.66 -4.56
C THR A 224 14.65 -11.59 -5.41
N GLU A 225 14.54 -11.14 -6.67
CA GLU A 225 15.68 -10.93 -7.56
C GLU A 225 16.59 -9.80 -7.06
N ALA A 226 16.01 -8.72 -6.51
CA ALA A 226 16.78 -7.65 -5.85
C ALA A 226 17.52 -8.11 -4.58
N ALA A 227 17.00 -9.11 -3.87
CA ALA A 227 17.66 -9.71 -2.70
C ALA A 227 18.62 -10.85 -3.04
N ALA A 228 18.59 -11.34 -4.28
CA ALA A 228 19.44 -12.40 -4.79
C ALA A 228 20.68 -11.89 -5.53
N VAL A 229 20.95 -10.56 -5.50
CA VAL A 229 22.28 -10.06 -5.88
C VAL A 229 23.28 -10.77 -4.98
N PRO A 230 24.09 -11.70 -5.54
CA PRO A 230 24.94 -12.52 -4.72
C PRO A 230 25.93 -11.60 -4.05
N ASP A 231 26.20 -11.89 -2.78
CA ASP A 231 27.42 -11.55 -2.06
C ASP A 231 28.61 -12.19 -2.83
N ALA A 232 28.83 -11.71 -4.05
CA ALA A 232 29.87 -12.11 -4.96
C ALA A 232 31.00 -11.12 -4.75
N GLY A 233 31.81 -11.42 -3.76
CA GLY A 233 33.13 -10.81 -3.62
C GLY A 233 33.30 -10.13 -2.29
N GLY A 234 33.64 -10.95 -1.30
CA GLY A 234 34.67 -10.56 -0.35
C GLY A 234 35.86 -9.98 -1.08
N VAL A 235 35.86 -8.66 -1.28
CA VAL A 235 37.07 -7.90 -1.48
C VAL A 235 37.83 -8.06 -0.17
N LYS A 236 38.82 -8.96 -0.19
CA LYS A 236 39.90 -9.01 0.78
C LYS A 236 40.40 -7.58 0.95
N ARG A 237 39.99 -6.90 2.03
CA ARG A 237 40.68 -5.70 2.47
C ARG A 237 42.08 -6.14 2.87
N PRO A 238 43.14 -5.62 2.22
CA PRO A 238 44.48 -5.75 2.74
C PRO A 238 44.47 -5.19 4.16
N LEU A 239 45.00 -6.01 5.05
CA LEU A 239 45.30 -5.67 6.43
C LEU A 239 46.52 -4.73 6.41
N GLU A 240 46.31 -3.45 6.12
CA GLU A 240 47.21 -2.36 6.53
C GLU A 240 46.51 -1.71 7.73
N GLY A 241 46.99 -1.87 8.95
CA GLY A 241 48.33 -1.44 9.36
C GLY A 241 48.15 -0.10 10.08
N SER A 242 48.05 -0.19 11.41
CA SER A 242 48.32 0.83 12.44
C SER A 242 48.34 2.32 12.04
N ASP A 243 47.51 3.13 12.69
CA ASP A 243 48.06 4.06 13.69
C ASP A 243 47.01 4.56 14.68
N GLU A 244 47.42 4.55 15.93
CA GLU A 244 46.67 4.85 17.14
C GLU A 244 46.76 6.36 17.41
N GLY A 245 45.63 7.07 17.34
CA GLY A 245 45.60 8.51 17.60
C GLY A 245 44.34 8.94 18.36
N PRO A 246 44.43 9.38 19.62
CA PRO A 246 43.29 9.86 20.38
C PRO A 246 43.07 11.35 20.06
N ASN A 247 42.03 11.69 19.32
CA ASN A 247 41.61 13.09 19.23
C ASN A 247 40.10 13.29 19.35
N LYS A 248 39.70 13.34 20.62
CA LYS A 248 38.72 14.25 21.20
C LYS A 248 38.61 15.55 20.40
N ARG A 249 37.45 15.82 19.79
CA ARG A 249 36.88 17.18 19.70
C ARG A 249 35.37 17.14 19.43
N GLN A 250 34.66 17.72 20.39
CA GLN A 250 33.30 18.19 20.31
C GLN A 250 33.13 19.11 19.09
N ASN A 251 31.99 19.04 18.40
CA ASN A 251 31.50 20.21 17.69
C ASN A 251 29.97 20.31 17.77
N THR A 252 29.53 21.06 18.78
CA THR A 252 28.24 21.72 18.90
C THR A 252 28.30 23.07 18.19
N GLY A 253 27.34 23.36 17.30
CA GLY A 253 27.07 24.70 16.78
C GLY A 253 26.22 24.61 15.51
N ALA A 254 24.92 24.94 15.52
CA ALA A 254 24.37 26.30 15.57
C ALA A 254 24.84 27.17 14.39
N ILE A 255 23.99 27.26 13.37
CA ILE A 255 23.96 28.33 12.35
C ILE A 255 22.50 28.44 11.89
N THR A 256 21.68 29.28 12.53
CA THR A 256 21.36 30.68 12.17
C THR A 256 20.85 30.90 10.75
N SER A 257 19.66 31.49 10.73
CA SER A 257 18.83 31.98 9.63
C SER A 257 19.50 33.02 8.73
N LYS A 258 19.15 33.03 7.44
CA LYS A 258 19.23 34.20 6.54
C LYS A 258 18.29 33.96 5.34
N SER A 259 17.08 34.51 5.31
CA SER A 259 16.75 35.85 4.77
C SER A 259 17.45 36.17 3.45
N MET A 260 16.70 36.05 2.34
CA MET A 260 16.89 36.86 1.13
C MET A 260 15.51 37.09 0.51
N ALA A 261 15.06 38.32 0.65
CA ALA A 261 13.93 38.91 -0.04
C ALA A 261 14.31 39.32 -1.46
N ALA A 262 13.26 39.58 -2.26
CA ALA A 262 13.21 40.47 -3.41
C ALA A 262 13.93 40.04 -4.69
N SER A 263 13.12 39.74 -5.71
CA SER A 263 13.37 40.29 -7.05
C SER A 263 12.06 40.74 -7.69
N LYS A 264 12.15 41.97 -8.17
CA LYS A 264 11.11 42.91 -8.59
C LYS A 264 11.00 42.86 -10.12
N ALA A 265 9.75 43.01 -10.59
CA ALA A 265 9.27 43.57 -11.85
C ALA A 265 10.23 43.75 -13.05
N ALA A 266 9.79 43.37 -14.25
CA ALA A 266 9.36 44.32 -15.29
C ALA A 266 9.08 43.65 -16.65
N ALA A 267 7.88 43.96 -17.19
CA ALA A 267 7.56 44.34 -18.56
C ALA A 267 8.03 43.49 -19.76
N LYS A 268 7.08 43.11 -20.62
CA LYS A 268 6.96 43.75 -21.95
C LYS A 268 5.61 43.57 -22.62
N SER A 269 5.10 44.70 -23.10
CA SER A 269 4.01 44.88 -24.05
C SER A 269 4.56 44.80 -25.48
N ALA A 270 3.80 44.16 -26.38
CA ALA A 270 3.79 44.27 -27.86
C ALA A 270 2.98 43.06 -28.37
N ALA A 271 2.01 43.13 -29.27
CA ALA A 271 1.41 44.19 -30.07
C ALA A 271 0.02 43.69 -30.50
#